data_AF-R5KQC7-F1
#
_entry.id   AF-R5KQC7-F1
#
_cell.length_a   1.000
_cell.length_b   1.000
_cell.length_c   1.000
_cell.angle_alpha   90.00
_cell.angle_beta   90.00
_cell.angle_gamma   90.00
#
_symmetry.space_group_name_H-M   'P 1'
#
loop_
_entity.id
_entity.type
_entity.pdbx_description
1 polymer ?
#
loop_
_entity_poly.entity_id
_entity_poly.type
_entity_poly.pdbx_seq_one_letter_code
_entity_poly.pdbx_strand_id
1 'polypeptide(L)' 'MQTGSNLKEKASEIYISFEKLETLVSVLGKTLVENYDYTPKDSLNMCSVLAGELKKAKMKFIDFETSVTTDKSLL' A
#
# COMPACT_ATOMS: atom_id res chain seq x y z
N MET A 1 -20.06 20.88 -4.31
CA MET A 1 -19.17 20.14 -5.23
C MET A 1 -17.84 19.78 -4.54
N GLN A 2 -17.84 19.06 -3.40
CA GLN A 2 -16.61 18.73 -2.64
C GLN A 2 -16.34 17.22 -2.50
N THR A 3 -17.36 16.35 -2.62
CA THR A 3 -17.23 14.89 -2.47
C THR A 3 -16.36 14.24 -3.56
N GLY A 4 -16.49 14.70 -4.82
CA GLY A 4 -15.70 14.17 -5.94
C GLY A 4 -14.20 14.47 -5.88
N SER A 5 -13.77 15.53 -5.18
CA SER A 5 -12.34 15.82 -4.96
C SER A 5 -11.72 14.83 -3.98
N ASN A 6 -12.43 14.57 -2.88
CA ASN A 6 -11.99 13.67 -1.81
C ASN A 6 -11.83 12.22 -2.30
N LEU A 7 -12.75 11.71 -3.13
CA LEU A 7 -12.62 10.36 -3.69
C LEU A 7 -11.41 10.21 -4.63
N LYS A 8 -11.10 11.23 -5.44
CA LYS A 8 -9.91 11.21 -6.31
C LYS A 8 -8.61 11.24 -5.52
N GLU A 9 -8.56 12.03 -4.45
CA GLU A 9 -7.42 12.08 -3.53
C GLU A 9 -7.19 10.73 -2.86
N LYS A 10 -8.25 10.14 -2.27
CA LYS A 10 -8.19 8.80 -1.66
C LYS A 10 -7.76 7.71 -2.65
N ALA A 11 -8.27 7.73 -3.88
CA ALA A 11 -7.85 6.79 -4.92
C ALA A 11 -6.36 6.95 -5.27
N SER A 12 -5.88 8.20 -5.38
CA SER A 12 -4.47 8.51 -5.63
C SER A 12 -3.57 8.01 -4.49
N GLU A 13 -4.00 8.17 -3.25
CA GLU A 13 -3.28 7.65 -2.09
C GLU A 13 -3.18 6.12 -2.05
N ILE A 14 -4.24 5.42 -2.50
CA ILE A 14 -4.23 3.96 -2.64
C ILE A 14 -3.22 3.55 -3.72
N TYR A 15 -3.23 4.22 -4.86
CA TYR A 15 -2.29 3.97 -5.95
C TYR A 15 -0.83 4.11 -5.49
N ILE A 16 -0.48 5.21 -4.82
CA ILE A 16 0.85 5.43 -4.24
C ILE A 16 1.21 4.32 -3.23
N SER A 17 0.23 3.84 -2.47
CA SER A 17 0.47 2.74 -1.52
C SER A 17 0.82 1.44 -2.24
N PHE A 18 0.23 1.17 -3.40
CA PHE A 18 0.59 0.02 -4.23
C PHE A 18 1.98 0.16 -4.84
N GLU A 19 2.35 1.32 -5.40
CA GLU A 19 3.72 1.56 -5.92
C GLU A 19 4.79 1.33 -4.83
N LYS A 20 4.49 1.76 -3.60
CA LYS A 20 5.36 1.51 -2.45
C LYS A 20 5.48 0.01 -2.13
N LEU A 21 4.37 -0.73 -2.16
CA LEU A 21 4.37 -2.18 -1.93
C LEU A 21 5.17 -2.91 -3.01
N GLU A 22 4.99 -2.57 -4.29
CA GLU A 22 5.77 -3.14 -5.40
C GLU A 22 7.26 -2.89 -5.22
N THR A 23 7.64 -1.68 -4.81
CA THR A 23 9.03 -1.33 -4.53
C THR A 23 9.60 -2.18 -3.40
N LEU A 24 8.88 -2.33 -2.29
CA LEU A 24 9.31 -3.13 -1.14
C LEU A 24 9.46 -4.62 -1.50
N VAL A 25 8.52 -5.16 -2.28
CA VAL A 25 8.60 -6.55 -2.78
C VAL A 25 9.81 -6.74 -3.69
N SER A 26 10.06 -5.78 -4.59
CA SER A 26 11.22 -5.80 -5.48
C SER A 26 12.55 -5.78 -4.71
N VAL A 27 12.66 -4.91 -3.70
CA VAL A 27 13.85 -4.84 -2.83
C VAL A 27 14.03 -6.14 -2.06
N LEU A 28 12.98 -6.69 -1.45
CA LEU A 28 13.05 -7.97 -0.75
C LEU A 28 13.48 -9.12 -1.69
N GLY A 29 12.94 -9.17 -2.90
CA GLY A 29 13.32 -10.16 -3.91
C GLY A 29 14.81 -10.09 -4.25
N LYS A 30 15.35 -8.88 -4.45
CA LYS A 30 16.79 -8.68 -4.65
C LYS A 30 17.60 -9.10 -3.42
N THR A 31 17.18 -8.71 -2.22
CA THR A 31 17.84 -9.10 -0.97
C THR A 31 17.89 -10.61 -0.73
N LEU A 32 16.89 -11.36 -1.19
CA LEU A 32 16.82 -12.82 -1.03
C LEU A 32 17.60 -13.60 -2.09
N VAL A 33 17.67 -13.10 -3.33
CA VAL A 33 18.23 -13.82 -4.49
C VAL A 33 19.64 -13.35 -4.82
N GLU A 34 19.89 -12.05 -4.71
CA GLU A 34 21.18 -11.45 -4.99
C GLU A 34 21.98 -11.46 -3.69
N ASN A 35 23.14 -12.12 -3.71
CA ASN A 35 24.05 -12.39 -2.59
C ASN A 35 24.76 -11.11 -2.09
N TYR A 36 23.98 -10.06 -1.82
CA TYR A 36 24.39 -8.82 -1.20
C TYR A 36 24.72 -9.05 0.28
N ASP A 37 25.42 -8.11 0.92
CA ASP A 37 25.79 -8.09 2.35
C ASP A 37 24.60 -8.16 3.35
N TYR A 38 23.42 -8.57 2.91
CA TYR A 38 22.22 -8.74 3.71
C TYR A 38 22.24 -10.05 4.49
N THR A 39 21.89 -9.94 5.76
CA THR A 39 21.70 -11.08 6.64
C THR A 39 20.25 -11.59 6.60
N PRO A 40 19.98 -12.83 7.06
CA PRO A 40 18.61 -13.29 7.25
C PRO A 40 17.76 -12.35 8.14
N LYS A 41 18.39 -11.63 9.07
CA LYS A 41 17.72 -10.62 9.91
C LYS A 41 17.21 -9.43 9.09
N ASP A 42 17.94 -9.00 8.07
CA ASP A 42 17.53 -7.91 7.19
C ASP A 42 16.31 -8.30 6.36
N SER A 43 16.26 -9.55 5.89
CA SER A 43 15.09 -10.12 5.22
C SER A 43 13.86 -10.13 6.13
N LEU A 44 14.02 -10.55 7.39
CA LEU A 44 12.92 -10.54 8.38
C LEU A 44 12.43 -9.13 8.70
N ASN A 45 13.35 -8.16 8.79
CA ASN A 45 13.00 -6.75 8.98
C ASN A 45 12.21 -6.21 7.78
N MET A 46 12.65 -6.51 6.55
CA MET A 46 11.94 -6.11 5.33
C MET A 46 10.54 -6.75 5.25
N CYS A 47 10.41 -8.03 5.59
CA CYS A 47 9.10 -8.70 5.68
C CYS A 47 8.18 -8.01 6.70
N SER A 48 8.73 -7.58 7.84
CA SER A 48 7.96 -6.86 8.88
C SER A 48 7.49 -5.49 8.40
N VAL A 49 8.36 -4.75 7.69
CA VAL A 49 8.00 -3.48 7.03
C VAL A 49 6.91 -3.70 5.99
N LEU A 50 7.06 -4.69 5.12
CA LEU A 50 6.09 -5.03 4.09
C LEU A 50 4.72 -5.36 4.69
N ALA A 51 4.68 -6.17 5.75
CA ALA A 51 3.45 -6.50 6.46
C ALA A 51 2.76 -5.26 7.07
N GLY A 52 3.55 -4.31 7.60
CA GLY A 52 3.05 -3.04 8.12
C GLY A 52 2.43 -2.17 7.02
N GLU A 53 3.11 -2.03 5.89
CA GLU A 53 2.62 -1.24 4.76
C GLU A 53 1.38 -1.88 4.11
N LEU A 54 1.33 -3.22 4.02
CA LEU A 54 0.15 -3.93 3.53
C LEU A 54 -1.09 -3.67 4.39
N LYS A 55 -0.94 -3.68 5.72
CA LYS A 55 -2.04 -3.34 6.64
C LYS A 55 -2.53 -1.90 6.42
N LYS A 56 -1.62 -0.94 6.24
CA LYS A 56 -1.99 0.46 5.97
C LYS A 56 -2.72 0.62 4.64
N ALA A 57 -2.22 0.00 3.57
CA ALA A 57 -2.86 0.02 2.26
C ALA A 57 -4.27 -0.57 2.32
N LYS A 58 -4.44 -1.70 3.03
CA LYS A 58 -5.75 -2.32 3.23
C LYS A 58 -6.73 -1.41 3.96
N MET A 59 -6.28 -0.71 5.01
CA MET A 59 -7.11 0.25 5.73
C MET A 59 -7.56 1.42 4.84
N LYS A 60 -6.66 1.96 4.01
CA LYS A 60 -7.01 3.01 3.04
C LYS A 60 -8.04 2.53 2.01
N PHE A 61 -7.89 1.29 1.53
CA PHE A 61 -8.85 0.69 0.60
C PHE A 61 -10.24 0.55 1.22
N ILE A 62 -10.33 0.05 2.46
CA ILE A 62 -11.60 -0.08 3.19
C ILE A 62 -12.26 1.30 3.40
N ASP A 63 -11.48 2.32 3.77
CA ASP A 63 -11.99 3.69 3.94
C ASP A 63 -12.52 4.27 2.61
N PHE A 64 -11.82 4.03 1.50
CA PHE A 64 -12.27 4.43 0.18
C PHE A 64 -13.56 3.69 -0.23
N GLU A 65 -13.62 2.37 -0.08
CA GLU A 65 -14.81 1.56 -0.36
C GLU A 65 -16.02 2.05 0.46
N THR A 66 -15.82 2.31 1.75
CA THR A 66 -16.85 2.87 2.63
C THR A 66 -17.31 4.25 2.14
N SER A 67 -16.38 5.09 1.68
CA SER A 67 -16.69 6.43 1.16
C SER A 67 -17.51 6.36 -0.13
N VAL A 68 -17.20 5.43 -1.04
CA VAL A 68 -17.94 5.23 -2.29
C VAL A 68 -19.33 4.66 -2.04
N THR A 69 -19.44 3.65 -1.19
CA THR A 69 -20.73 2.98 -0.89
C THR A 69 -21.71 3.85 -0.10
N THR A 70 -21.19 4.78 0.71
CA THR A 70 -22.03 5.72 1.49
C THR A 70 -22.44 6.95 0.66
N ASP A 71 -21.74 7.24 -0.42
CA ASP A 71 -22.06 8.37 -1.29
C ASP A 71 -23.25 8.04 -2.22
N LYS A 72 -24.45 8.38 -1.75
CA LYS A 72 -25.72 8.22 -2.50
C LYS A 72 -25.79 9.04 -3.79
N SER A 73 -24.82 9.92 -4.08
CA SER A 73 -24.76 10.66 -5.34
C SER A 73 -24.14 9.86 -6.50
N LEU A 74 -23.62 8.66 -6.22
CA LEU A 74 -23.07 7.72 -7.20
C LEU A 74 -24.03 6.56 -7.54
N LEU A 75 -25.21 6.50 -6.90
CA LEU A 75 -26.33 5.60 -7.20
C LEU A 75 -27.43 6.36 -7.95
#